data_AF-A0A918JRG0-F1
#
_entry.id   AF-A0A918JRG0-F1
#
_cell.length_a   1.000
_cell.length_b   1.000
_cell.length_c   1.000
_cell.angle_alpha   90.00
_cell.angle_beta   90.00
_cell.angle_gamma   90.00
#
_symmetry.space_group_name_H-M   'P 1'
#
loop_
_entity.id
_entity.type
_entity.pdbx_description
1 polymer ?
#
loop_
_entity_poly.entity_id
_entity_poly.type
_entity_poly.pdbx_seq_one_letter_code
_entity_poly.pdbx_strand_id
1 'polypeptide(L)'
;MELNFSFIDLLKIIDEEPVFMVMWAAFGVFFTIFLLMIPMYIFRKLGISTYFKTAFGILVGTILISWITGFISQIILLFSDVSGIRMLLIWIVMFVTYLAFCIFNKKAILKWVNEHSPVK
;
A
#
# COMPACT_ATOMS: atom_id res chain seq x y z
N MET A 1 28.05 8.70 -14.85
CA MET A 1 27.78 7.98 -13.58
C MET A 1 27.02 6.73 -13.95
N GLU A 2 27.67 5.57 -13.85
CA GLU A 2 26.99 4.29 -14.00
C GLU A 2 26.22 4.03 -12.70
N LEU A 3 24.89 4.09 -12.77
CA LEU A 3 24.03 3.79 -11.64
C LEU A 3 24.04 2.28 -11.40
N ASN A 4 25.07 1.79 -10.71
CA ASN A 4 25.13 0.41 -10.21
C ASN A 4 24.24 0.31 -8.95
N PHE A 5 22.93 0.33 -9.14
CA PHE A 5 21.97 0.09 -8.06
C PHE A 5 21.90 -1.41 -7.76
N SER A 6 22.70 -1.87 -6.80
CA SER A 6 22.49 -3.19 -6.22
C SER A 6 21.29 -3.15 -5.28
N PHE A 7 20.34 -4.06 -5.47
CA PHE A 7 19.20 -4.24 -4.56
C PHE A 7 19.65 -4.43 -3.10
N ILE A 8 20.83 -5.04 -2.91
CA ILE A 8 21.44 -5.26 -1.60
C ILE A 8 21.82 -3.93 -0.94
N ASP A 9 22.30 -2.95 -1.69
CA ASP A 9 22.70 -1.65 -1.14
C ASP A 9 21.47 -0.84 -0.73
N LEU A 10 20.35 -0.96 -1.47
CA LEU A 10 19.08 -0.38 -1.07
C LEU A 10 18.56 -0.99 0.24
N LEU A 11 18.67 -2.31 0.40
CA LEU A 11 18.29 -2.98 1.65
C LEU A 11 19.14 -2.54 2.84
N LYS A 12 20.45 -2.33 2.64
CA LYS A 12 21.34 -1.81 3.68
C LYS A 12 20.95 -0.40 4.11
N ILE A 13 20.67 0.49 3.16
CA ILE A 13 20.22 1.87 3.45
C ILE A 13 18.94 1.85 4.30
N ILE A 14 17.99 0.97 3.96
CA ILE A 14 16.75 0.83 4.73
C ILE A 14 17.03 0.33 6.15
N ASP A 15 17.97 -0.60 6.31
CA ASP A 15 18.31 -1.15 7.63
C ASP A 15 19.06 -0.14 8.51
N GLU A 16 19.97 0.63 7.91
CA GLU A 16 20.75 1.68 8.57
C GLU A 16 19.89 2.88 8.98
N GLU A 17 18.85 3.21 8.20
CA GLU A 17 17.96 4.34 8.47
C GLU A 17 16.48 3.91 8.53
N PRO A 18 15.99 3.44 9.71
CA PRO A 18 14.60 3.02 9.89
C PRO A 18 13.58 4.14 9.64
N VAL A 19 14.01 5.40 9.67
CA VAL A 19 13.19 6.58 9.35
C VAL A 19 12.63 6.50 7.94
N PHE A 20 13.34 5.90 6.97
CA PHE A 20 12.83 5.72 5.61
C PHE A 20 11.54 4.89 5.59
N MET A 21 11.38 3.92 6.50
CA MET A 21 10.16 3.13 6.59
C MET A 21 8.97 3.94 7.10
N VAL A 22 9.19 4.85 8.04
CA VAL A 22 8.14 5.77 8.51
C VAL A 22 7.75 6.74 7.40
N MET A 23 8.73 7.30 6.67
CA MET A 23 8.47 8.15 5.51
C MET A 23 7.70 7.41 4.42
N TRP A 24 8.07 6.16 4.13
CA TRP A 24 7.34 5.31 3.20
C TRP A 24 5.91 5.06 3.64
N ALA A 25 5.68 4.74 4.92
CA ALA A 25 4.34 4.54 5.44
C ALA A 25 3.49 5.82 5.46
N ALA A 26 4.11 6.99 5.64
CA ALA A 26 3.42 8.28 5.65
C ALA A 26 3.06 8.76 4.23
N PHE A 27 4.03 8.71 3.30
CA PHE A 27 3.93 9.37 1.99
C PHE A 27 3.91 8.41 0.80
N GLY A 28 4.45 7.19 0.95
CA GLY A 28 4.48 6.18 -0.10
C GLY A 28 3.08 5.78 -0.57
N VAL A 29 2.07 5.93 0.28
CA VAL A 29 0.66 5.74 -0.08
C VAL A 29 0.21 6.69 -1.19
N PHE A 30 0.55 7.99 -1.12
CA PHE A 30 0.19 8.93 -2.18
C PHE A 30 0.91 8.60 -3.49
N PHE A 31 2.18 8.19 -3.39
CA PHE A 31 2.95 7.75 -4.54
C PHE A 31 2.35 6.49 -5.20
N THR A 32 1.96 5.49 -4.41
CA THR A 32 1.35 4.25 -4.92
C THR A 32 -0.03 4.50 -5.54
N ILE A 33 -0.86 5.37 -4.97
CA ILE A 33 -2.14 5.77 -5.58
C ILE A 33 -1.88 6.47 -6.91
N PHE A 34 -0.93 7.41 -6.95
CA PHE A 34 -0.54 8.09 -8.19
C PHE A 34 -0.08 7.10 -9.27
N LEU A 35 0.78 6.14 -8.89
CA LEU A 35 1.26 5.10 -9.78
C LEU A 35 0.10 4.22 -10.31
N LEU A 36 -0.87 3.88 -9.46
CA LEU A 36 -2.06 3.09 -9.83
C LEU A 36 -3.01 3.84 -10.77
N MET A 37 -2.99 5.18 -10.79
CA MET A 37 -3.80 5.94 -11.74
C MET A 37 -3.39 5.70 -13.20
N ILE A 38 -2.11 5.45 -13.46
CA ILE A 38 -1.58 5.22 -14.82
C ILE A 38 -2.22 3.97 -15.47
N PRO A 39 -2.13 2.75 -14.88
CA PRO A 39 -2.77 1.58 -15.47
C PRO A 39 -4.30 1.70 -15.47
N MET A 40 -4.91 2.35 -14.47
CA MET A 40 -6.35 2.62 -14.49
C MET A 40 -6.77 3.46 -15.70
N TYR A 41 -6.00 4.50 -16.02
CA TYR A 41 -6.25 5.35 -17.18
C TYR A 41 -6.09 4.57 -18.49
N ILE A 42 -5.04 3.76 -18.61
CA ILE A 42 -4.80 2.90 -19.78
C ILE A 42 -5.96 1.92 -19.98
N PHE A 43 -6.39 1.22 -18.92
CA PHE A 43 -7.49 0.25 -19.01
C PHE A 43 -8.83 0.90 -19.29
N ARG A 44 -9.05 2.15 -18.83
CA ARG A 44 -10.22 2.94 -19.20
C ARG A 44 -10.21 3.28 -20.69
N LYS A 45 -9.06 3.67 -21.25
CA LYS A 45 -8.93 3.97 -22.69
C LYS A 45 -9.14 2.74 -23.57
N LEU A 46 -8.75 1.55 -23.08
CA LEU A 46 -8.91 0.27 -23.77
C LEU A 46 -10.31 -0.36 -23.62
N GLY A 47 -11.23 0.25 -22.86
CA GLY A 47 -12.59 -0.26 -22.67
C GLY A 47 -12.71 -1.52 -21.79
N ILE A 48 -11.61 -1.99 -21.18
CA ILE A 48 -11.56 -3.18 -20.32
C ILE A 48 -11.64 -2.85 -18.82
N SER A 49 -11.86 -1.59 -18.46
CA SER A 49 -11.90 -1.12 -17.07
C SER A 49 -12.93 -1.85 -16.20
N THR A 50 -14.03 -2.32 -16.79
CA THR A 50 -15.09 -3.06 -16.08
C THR A 50 -14.59 -4.35 -15.44
N TYR A 51 -13.65 -5.06 -16.09
CA TYR A 51 -13.09 -6.30 -15.56
C TYR A 51 -12.20 -6.07 -14.34
N PHE A 52 -11.50 -4.93 -14.30
CA PHE A 52 -10.54 -4.62 -13.24
C PHE A 52 -11.09 -3.67 -12.18
N LYS A 53 -12.30 -3.12 -12.35
CA LYS A 53 -12.90 -2.15 -11.42
C LYS A 53 -12.93 -2.67 -9.97
N THR A 54 -13.31 -3.94 -9.78
CA THR A 54 -13.33 -4.58 -8.46
C THR A 54 -11.92 -4.77 -7.90
N ALA A 55 -10.95 -5.19 -8.73
CA ALA A 55 -9.58 -5.39 -8.31
C ALA A 55 -8.91 -4.07 -7.89
N PHE A 56 -9.10 -2.99 -8.65
CA PHE A 56 -8.64 -1.66 -8.26
C PHE A 56 -9.33 -1.15 -7.01
N GLY A 57 -10.63 -1.36 -6.86
CA GLY A 57 -11.35 -0.99 -5.63
C GLY A 57 -10.78 -1.69 -4.40
N ILE A 58 -10.47 -2.99 -4.51
CA ILE A 58 -9.82 -3.76 -3.44
C ILE A 58 -8.41 -3.21 -3.15
N LEU A 59 -7.60 -2.93 -4.18
CA LEU A 59 -6.25 -2.40 -4.02
C LEU A 59 -6.25 -1.03 -3.35
N VAL A 60 -7.09 -0.11 -3.83
CA VAL A 60 -7.24 1.23 -3.25
C VAL A 60 -7.71 1.13 -1.80
N GLY A 61 -8.72 0.29 -1.52
CA GLY A 61 -9.20 0.07 -0.15
C GLY A 61 -8.11 -0.50 0.77
N THR A 62 -7.33 -1.47 0.28
CA THR A 62 -6.20 -2.05 1.01
C THR A 62 -5.15 -0.98 1.32
N ILE A 63 -4.80 -0.17 0.33
CA ILE A 63 -3.82 0.92 0.47
C ILE A 63 -4.28 1.94 1.51
N LEU A 64 -5.54 2.36 1.48
CA LEU A 64 -6.09 3.31 2.44
C LEU A 64 -6.11 2.76 3.88
N ILE A 65 -6.50 1.51 4.07
CA ILE A 65 -6.46 0.86 5.39
C ILE A 65 -5.01 0.75 5.88
N SER A 66 -4.11 0.31 4.99
CA SER A 66 -2.68 0.16 5.27
C SER A 66 -1.99 1.49 5.57
N TRP A 67 -2.55 2.62 5.12
CA TRP A 67 -1.95 3.93 5.33
C TRP A 67 -1.94 4.33 6.80
N ILE A 68 -3.13 4.42 7.41
CA ILE A 68 -3.25 4.88 8.79
C ILE A 68 -2.61 3.87 9.73
N THR A 69 -2.96 2.60 9.57
CA THR A 69 -2.45 1.50 10.42
C THR A 69 -0.96 1.27 10.21
N GLY A 70 -0.48 1.35 8.96
CA GLY A 70 0.93 1.25 8.62
C GLY A 70 1.73 2.42 9.18
N PHE A 71 1.27 3.65 9.04
CA PHE A 71 1.96 4.81 9.58
C PHE A 71 2.09 4.74 11.11
N ILE A 72 0.99 4.46 11.81
CA ILE A 72 0.99 4.35 13.28
C ILE A 72 1.95 3.23 13.74
N SER A 73 1.87 2.05 13.13
CA SER A 73 2.75 0.93 13.49
C SER A 73 4.21 1.22 13.20
N GLN A 74 4.55 1.84 12.06
CA GLN A 74 5.94 2.20 11.74
C GLN A 74 6.49 3.25 12.71
N ILE A 75 5.68 4.22 13.16
CA ILE A 75 6.11 5.18 14.19
C ILE A 75 6.42 4.45 15.51
N ILE A 76 5.54 3.54 15.95
CA ILE A 76 5.74 2.80 17.20
C ILE A 76 7.01 1.95 17.12
N LEU A 77 7.25 1.28 15.99
CA LEU A 77 8.45 0.46 15.78
C LEU A 77 9.72 1.31 15.74
N LEU A 78 9.68 2.50 15.13
CA LEU A 78 10.79 3.44 15.15
C LEU A 78 11.15 3.84 16.58
N PHE A 79 10.16 4.20 17.41
CA PHE A 79 10.39 4.54 18.82
C PHE A 79 10.77 3.33 19.69
N SER A 80 10.58 2.12 19.20
CA SER A 80 10.99 0.88 19.86
C SER A 80 12.39 0.41 19.45
N ASP A 81 13.12 1.24 18.70
CA ASP A 81 14.48 0.95 18.20
C ASP A 81 14.57 -0.34 17.38
N VAL A 82 13.53 -0.61 16.58
CA VAL A 82 13.49 -1.77 15.69
C VAL A 82 14.27 -1.44 14.40
N SER A 83 15.18 -2.33 14.03
CA SER A 83 15.96 -2.23 12.78
C SER A 83 15.06 -2.06 11.55
N GLY A 84 15.47 -1.25 10.58
CA GLY A 84 14.65 -0.90 9.42
C GLY A 84 14.25 -2.10 8.55
N ILE A 85 15.10 -3.14 8.45
CA ILE A 85 14.74 -4.35 7.71
C ILE A 85 13.56 -5.11 8.36
N ARG A 86 13.52 -5.14 9.70
CA ARG A 86 12.41 -5.77 10.44
C ARG A 86 11.13 -4.95 10.28
N MET A 87 11.25 -3.62 10.31
CA MET A 87 10.15 -2.70 10.02
C MET A 87 9.56 -2.93 8.63
N LEU A 88 10.42 -3.07 7.61
CA LEU A 88 10.01 -3.42 6.25
C LEU A 88 9.27 -4.75 6.17
N LEU A 89 9.81 -5.80 6.79
CA LEU A 89 9.17 -7.12 6.80
C LEU A 89 7.81 -7.10 7.48
N ILE A 90 7.69 -6.42 8.64
CA ILE A 90 6.41 -6.24 9.33
C ILE A 90 5.44 -5.49 8.42
N TRP A 91 5.89 -4.42 7.77
CA TRP A 91 5.05 -3.65 6.85
C TRP A 91 4.53 -4.49 5.68
N ILE A 92 5.37 -5.31 5.06
CA ILE A 92 4.98 -6.22 3.98
C ILE A 92 3.94 -7.24 4.48
N VAL A 93 4.18 -7.86 5.64
CA VAL A 93 3.25 -8.85 6.22
C VAL A 93 1.88 -8.21 6.52
N MET A 94 1.86 -7.01 7.09
CA MET A 94 0.61 -6.27 7.32
C MET A 94 -0.12 -5.99 6.00
N PHE A 95 0.59 -5.51 4.98
CA PHE A 95 0.00 -5.19 3.68
C PHE A 95 -0.63 -6.43 3.04
N VAL A 96 0.07 -7.57 3.03
CA VAL A 96 -0.46 -8.84 2.52
C VAL A 96 -1.68 -9.30 3.32
N THR A 97 -1.66 -9.12 4.64
CA THR A 97 -2.79 -9.47 5.51
C THR A 97 -4.02 -8.63 5.19
N TYR A 98 -3.86 -7.31 5.01
CA TYR A 98 -4.94 -6.43 4.61
C TYR A 98 -5.46 -6.74 3.21
N LEU A 99 -4.56 -7.06 2.28
CA LEU A 99 -4.93 -7.47 0.93
C LEU A 99 -5.78 -8.74 0.96
N ALA A 100 -5.34 -9.77 1.70
CA ALA A 100 -6.10 -11.00 1.88
C ALA A 100 -7.47 -10.70 2.52
N PHE A 101 -7.51 -9.89 3.58
CA PHE A 101 -8.76 -9.49 4.21
C PHE A 101 -9.73 -8.83 3.23
N CYS A 102 -9.27 -7.87 2.42
CA CYS A 102 -10.10 -7.18 1.43
C CYS A 102 -10.57 -8.12 0.31
N ILE A 103 -9.74 -9.07 -0.12
CA ILE A 103 -10.11 -10.07 -1.13
C ILE A 103 -11.21 -11.01 -0.62
N PHE A 104 -11.01 -11.60 0.55
CA PHE A 104 -11.96 -12.57 1.13
C PHE A 104 -13.26 -11.90 1.58
N ASN A 105 -13.20 -10.65 2.07
CA ASN A 105 -14.37 -9.91 2.55
C ASN A 105 -14.97 -8.95 1.52
N LYS A 106 -14.58 -9.07 0.23
CA LYS A 106 -15.02 -8.15 -0.83
C LYS A 106 -16.54 -7.95 -0.90
N LYS A 107 -17.34 -9.00 -0.65
CA LYS A 107 -18.82 -8.93 -0.70
C LYS A 107 -19.37 -8.06 0.44
N ALA A 108 -18.85 -8.21 1.65
CA ALA A 108 -19.26 -7.43 2.81
C ALA A 108 -18.83 -5.95 2.66
N ILE A 109 -17.61 -5.72 2.17
CA ILE A 109 -17.09 -4.37 1.91
C ILE A 109 -17.93 -3.68 0.83
N LEU A 110 -18.21 -4.34 -0.30
CA LEU A 110 -19.04 -3.77 -1.36
C LEU A 110 -20.48 -3.49 -0.89
N LYS A 111 -21.05 -4.37 -0.06
CA LYS A 111 -22.37 -4.15 0.54
C LYS A 111 -22.36 -2.90 1.43
N TRP A 112 -21.38 -2.77 2.31
CA TRP A 112 -21.24 -1.62 3.21
C TRP A 112 -21.07 -0.30 2.42
N VAL A 113 -20.24 -0.30 1.38
CA VAL A 113 -20.03 0.85 0.49
C VAL A 113 -21.34 1.23 -0.21
N ASN A 114 -22.07 0.27 -0.76
CA ASN A 114 -23.34 0.56 -1.45
C ASN A 114 -24.44 1.08 -0.51
N GLU A 115 -24.45 0.65 0.74
CA GLU A 115 -25.42 1.10 1.75
C GLU A 115 -25.14 2.53 2.25
N HIS A 116 -23.87 2.94 2.27
CA HIS A 116 -23.43 4.23 2.82
C HIS A 116 -22.93 5.22 1.74
N SER A 117 -23.02 4.86 0.46
CA SER A 117 -22.67 5.77 -0.63
C SER A 117 -23.76 6.84 -0.78
N PRO A 118 -23.43 8.14 -0.69
CA PRO A 118 -24.42 9.24 -0.73
C PRO A 118 -25.00 9.50 -2.13
N VAL A 119 -24.62 8.71 -3.13
CA VAL A 119 -25.11 8.83 -4.51
C VAL A 119 -26.14 7.72 -4.75
N LYS A 120 -27.40 8.02 -4.48
CA LYS A 120 -28.56 7.38 -5.11
C LYS A 120 -29.16 8.35 -6.12
#